data_AF-A0A7C5K284-F1
#
_entry.id   AF-A0A7C5K284-F1
#
_cell.length_a   1.000
_cell.length_b   1.000
_cell.length_c   1.000
_cell.angle_alpha   90.00
_cell.angle_beta   90.00
_cell.angle_gamma   90.00
#
_symmetry.space_group_name_H-M   'P 1'
#
loop_
_entity.id
_entity.type
_entity.pdbx_description
1 polymer ?
#
loop_
_entity_poly.entity_id
_entity_poly.type
_entity_poly.pdbx_seq_one_letter_code
_entity_poly.pdbx_strand_id
1 'polypeptide(L)'
;MKSKEKNIGLDVKAPEKECHDRNCPFHGTIKTHGRIFTGLVISDKAQKTVKVEMPRVIYFRKYERYGKDRTVINAHNPDCIDAQKGDIVKIMETRPISKIKNFVVVEKVGHKEDVREKDYAAIEKKKEETKKVDQNASS
;
A
#
# COMPACT_ATOMS: atom_id res chain seq x y z
N MET A 1 -19.93 13.26 -19.44
CA MET A 1 -19.36 12.16 -20.26
C MET A 1 -18.63 11.24 -19.30
N LYS A 2 -19.16 10.04 -19.03
CA LYS A 2 -18.49 9.07 -18.15
C LYS A 2 -17.14 8.69 -18.77
N SER A 3 -16.06 8.94 -18.06
CA SER A 3 -14.72 8.56 -18.50
C SER A 3 -14.60 7.04 -18.50
N LYS A 4 -14.30 6.44 -19.65
CA LYS A 4 -14.15 4.99 -19.83
C LYS A 4 -12.97 4.49 -18.99
N GLU A 5 -13.25 3.65 -18.00
CA GLU A 5 -12.24 2.96 -17.19
C GLU A 5 -11.37 2.04 -18.08
N LYS A 6 -10.05 2.18 -17.97
CA LYS A 6 -9.10 1.31 -18.66
C LYS A 6 -8.75 0.12 -17.79
N ASN A 7 -8.78 -1.06 -18.40
CA ASN A 7 -8.24 -2.26 -17.79
C ASN A 7 -6.71 -2.18 -17.78
N ILE A 8 -6.14 -2.14 -16.58
CA ILE A 8 -4.69 -2.04 -16.34
C ILE A 8 -4.01 -3.43 -16.49
N GLY A 9 -4.78 -4.51 -16.52
CA GLY A 9 -4.26 -5.88 -16.56
C GLY A 9 -3.83 -6.38 -15.18
N LEU A 10 -4.49 -5.90 -14.12
CA LEU A 10 -4.27 -6.26 -12.73
C LEU A 10 -5.59 -6.59 -12.04
N ASP A 11 -5.53 -7.52 -11.09
CA ASP A 11 -6.66 -7.86 -10.21
C ASP A 11 -6.77 -6.84 -9.05
N VAL A 12 -7.01 -5.58 -9.40
CA VAL A 12 -7.21 -4.47 -8.48
C VAL A 12 -8.62 -3.92 -8.64
N LYS A 13 -9.24 -3.50 -7.53
CA LYS A 13 -10.56 -2.87 -7.59
C LYS A 13 -10.43 -1.49 -8.26
N ALA A 14 -11.22 -1.27 -9.30
CA ALA A 14 -11.29 0.04 -9.94
C ALA A 14 -11.89 1.07 -8.98
N PRO A 15 -11.40 2.32 -8.99
CA PRO A 15 -11.94 3.38 -8.14
C PRO A 15 -13.30 3.85 -8.65
N GLU A 16 -14.22 4.11 -7.72
CA GLU A 16 -15.58 4.59 -8.05
C GLU A 16 -15.63 6.07 -8.50
N LYS A 17 -14.61 6.85 -8.10
CA LYS A 17 -14.55 8.30 -8.41
C LYS A 17 -14.01 8.52 -9.81
N GLU A 18 -14.71 9.37 -10.58
CA GLU A 18 -14.21 9.86 -11.86
C GLU A 18 -13.05 10.86 -11.65
N CYS A 19 -12.06 10.81 -12.55
CA CYS A 19 -10.92 11.72 -12.50
C CYS A 19 -10.51 12.13 -13.92
N HIS A 20 -10.12 13.40 -14.09
CA HIS A 20 -9.69 13.96 -15.39
C HIS A 20 -8.16 14.12 -15.51
N ASP A 21 -7.40 13.40 -14.68
CA ASP A 21 -5.95 13.47 -14.72
C ASP A 21 -5.34 12.67 -15.87
N ARG A 22 -4.49 13.35 -16.67
CA ARG A 22 -3.71 12.70 -17.74
C ARG A 22 -2.79 11.60 -17.22
N ASN A 23 -2.36 11.73 -15.96
CA ASN A 23 -1.42 10.83 -15.32
C ASN A 23 -2.09 9.72 -14.48
N CYS A 24 -3.43 9.68 -14.47
CA CYS A 24 -4.18 8.59 -13.85
C CYS A 24 -4.05 7.30 -14.69
N PRO A 25 -3.89 6.11 -14.07
CA PRO A 25 -3.75 4.87 -14.81
C PRO A 25 -5.10 4.34 -15.34
N PHE A 26 -6.21 4.68 -14.68
CA PHE A 26 -7.56 4.26 -15.07
C PHE A 26 -8.18 5.16 -16.15
N HIS A 27 -8.12 6.48 -15.96
CA HIS A 27 -8.78 7.46 -16.82
C HIS A 27 -7.82 8.18 -17.78
N GLY A 28 -6.52 8.21 -17.44
CA GLY A 28 -5.49 8.93 -18.18
C GLY A 28 -4.83 8.08 -19.26
N THR A 29 -3.66 8.53 -19.72
CA THR A 29 -2.92 7.91 -20.85
C THR A 29 -1.76 7.04 -20.38
N ILE A 30 -1.41 7.11 -19.09
CA ILE A 30 -0.26 6.40 -18.56
C ILE A 30 -0.54 4.90 -18.50
N LYS A 31 0.38 4.14 -19.08
CA LYS A 31 0.46 2.69 -18.90
C LYS A 31 1.33 2.38 -17.70
N THR A 32 0.84 1.51 -16.84
CA THR A 32 1.63 0.96 -15.74
C THR A 32 2.27 -0.36 -16.19
N HIS A 33 3.40 -0.72 -15.60
CA HIS A 33 4.15 -1.95 -15.89
C HIS A 33 5.07 -2.27 -14.72
N GLY A 34 5.81 -3.38 -14.80
CA GLY A 34 6.89 -3.66 -13.85
C GLY A 34 6.38 -4.13 -12.48
N ARG A 35 7.07 -3.68 -11.42
CA ARG A 35 6.88 -4.19 -10.05
C ARG A 35 5.75 -3.48 -9.32
N ILE A 36 5.14 -4.23 -8.39
CA ILE A 36 4.09 -3.76 -7.50
C ILE A 36 4.65 -3.78 -6.09
N PHE A 37 4.45 -2.69 -5.35
CA PHE A 37 4.81 -2.60 -3.95
C PHE A 37 3.58 -2.24 -3.12
N THR A 38 3.57 -2.70 -1.87
CA THR A 38 2.57 -2.31 -0.88
C THR A 38 3.28 -1.56 0.24
N GLY A 39 2.73 -0.44 0.66
CA GLY A 39 3.35 0.37 1.70
C GLY A 39 2.38 1.34 2.36
N LEU A 40 2.87 2.03 3.39
CA LEU A 40 2.09 2.95 4.19
C LEU A 40 2.33 4.40 3.75
N VAL A 41 1.26 5.20 3.60
CA VAL A 41 1.39 6.62 3.26
C VAL A 41 1.83 7.41 4.50
N ILE A 42 3.06 7.97 4.46
CA ILE A 42 3.59 8.82 5.53
C ILE A 42 3.08 10.26 5.40
N SER A 43 2.98 10.75 4.16
CA SER A 43 2.61 12.14 3.90
C SER A 43 1.96 12.33 2.54
N ASP A 44 0.96 13.19 2.53
CA ASP A 44 0.08 13.60 1.42
C ASP A 44 0.12 15.12 1.19
N LYS A 45 1.07 15.84 1.80
CA LYS A 45 1.16 17.31 1.73
C LYS A 45 1.41 17.87 0.32
N ALA A 46 1.93 17.06 -0.59
CA ALA A 46 2.29 17.49 -1.92
C ALA A 46 1.14 17.25 -2.89
N GLN A 47 0.87 18.22 -3.77
CA GLN A 47 -0.22 18.09 -4.75
C GLN A 47 -0.08 16.82 -5.60
N LYS A 48 -1.15 16.02 -5.64
CA LYS A 48 -1.26 14.79 -6.44
C LYS A 48 -0.09 13.81 -6.23
N THR A 49 0.48 13.81 -5.02
CA THR A 49 1.67 13.04 -4.69
C THR A 49 1.63 12.57 -3.25
N VAL A 50 1.97 11.30 -3.05
CA VAL A 50 2.10 10.72 -1.73
C VAL A 50 3.49 10.13 -1.53
N LYS A 51 4.00 10.21 -0.29
CA LYS A 51 5.20 9.50 0.14
C LYS A 51 4.80 8.19 0.79
N VAL A 52 5.22 7.09 0.19
CA VAL A 52 4.90 5.74 0.64
C VAL A 52 6.14 5.13 1.27
N GLU A 53 6.01 4.62 2.49
CA GLU A 53 7.04 3.89 3.22
C GLU A 53 6.84 2.39 3.06
N MET A 54 7.92 1.72 2.67
CA MET A 54 8.03 0.27 2.69
C MET A 54 9.04 -0.13 3.77
N PRO A 55 8.59 -0.66 4.92
CA PRO A 55 9.49 -1.16 5.94
C PRO A 55 10.15 -2.45 5.45
N ARG A 56 11.46 -2.60 5.71
CA ARG A 56 12.21 -3.82 5.43
C ARG A 56 13.18 -4.12 6.56
N VAL A 57 13.50 -5.40 6.74
CA VAL A 57 14.53 -5.82 7.69
C VAL A 57 15.83 -6.07 6.93
N ILE A 58 16.94 -5.55 7.46
CA ILE A 58 18.28 -5.78 6.91
C ILE A 58 19.05 -6.64 7.89
N TYR A 59 19.72 -7.67 7.37
CA TYR A 59 20.64 -8.48 8.14
C TYR A 59 22.06 -7.93 8.07
N PHE A 60 22.63 -7.53 9.20
CA PHE A 60 24.01 -7.08 9.28
C PHE A 60 24.94 -8.27 9.50
N ARG A 61 25.56 -8.76 8.42
CA ARG A 61 26.39 -9.98 8.43
C ARG A 61 27.54 -9.94 9.46
N LYS A 62 28.15 -8.79 9.70
CA LYS A 62 29.24 -8.65 10.70
C LYS A 62 28.78 -8.87 12.14
N TYR A 63 27.54 -8.51 12.46
CA TYR A 63 27.01 -8.49 13.83
C TYR A 63 25.94 -9.55 14.08
N GLU A 64 25.56 -10.31 13.05
CA GLU A 64 24.50 -11.31 13.08
C GLU A 64 23.18 -10.79 13.67
N ARG A 65 22.90 -9.51 13.44
CA ARG A 65 21.73 -8.79 13.96
C ARG A 65 20.87 -8.26 12.83
N TYR A 66 19.56 -8.20 13.10
CA TYR A 66 18.60 -7.58 12.20
C TYR A 66 18.36 -6.11 12.58
N GLY A 67 18.43 -5.23 11.60
CA GLY A 67 18.02 -3.83 11.70
C GLY A 67 16.70 -3.58 10.98
N LYS A 68 15.90 -2.64 11.48
CA LYS A 68 14.73 -2.12 10.77
C LYS A 68 15.19 -0.96 9.88
N ASP A 69 14.95 -1.06 8.59
CA ASP A 69 15.17 0.01 7.63
C ASP A 69 13.88 0.31 6.86
N ARG A 70 13.87 1.41 6.14
CA ARG A 70 12.71 1.86 5.38
C ARG A 70 13.12 2.44 4.03
N THR A 71 12.36 2.09 3.02
CA THR A 71 12.47 2.72 1.70
C THR A 71 11.28 3.65 1.52
N VAL A 72 11.54 4.91 1.17
CA VAL A 72 10.50 5.91 0.91
C VAL A 72 10.41 6.18 -0.58
N ILE A 73 9.22 5.97 -1.14
CA ILE A 73 8.94 6.13 -2.57
C ILE A 73 7.93 7.26 -2.75
N ASN A 74 8.16 8.12 -3.73
CA ASN A 74 7.19 9.14 -4.12
C ASN A 74 6.30 8.57 -5.23
N ALA A 75 5.00 8.47 -4.96
CA ALA A 75 4.01 7.99 -5.93
C ALA A 75 3.06 9.13 -6.33
N HIS A 76 2.62 9.13 -7.58
CA HIS A 76 1.54 9.97 -8.03
C HIS A 76 0.21 9.45 -7.47
N ASN A 77 -0.54 10.34 -6.83
CA ASN A 77 -1.85 10.07 -6.28
C ASN A 77 -2.92 10.68 -7.21
N PRO A 78 -3.67 9.88 -7.97
CA PRO A 78 -4.75 10.39 -8.79
C PRO A 78 -5.97 10.73 -7.92
N ASP A 79 -6.73 11.76 -8.32
CA ASP A 79 -7.90 12.24 -7.56
C ASP A 79 -9.00 11.16 -7.40
N CYS A 80 -9.00 10.11 -8.25
CA CYS A 80 -9.95 9.01 -8.15
C CYS A 80 -9.71 8.09 -6.94
N ILE A 81 -8.47 7.95 -6.48
CA ILE A 81 -8.14 7.10 -5.33
C ILE A 81 -8.01 7.94 -4.07
N ASP A 82 -7.44 9.14 -4.19
CA ASP A 82 -7.29 10.11 -3.10
C ASP A 82 -6.76 9.48 -1.80
N ALA A 83 -5.58 8.85 -1.89
CA ALA A 83 -4.94 8.24 -0.74
C ALA A 83 -4.48 9.29 0.29
N GLN A 84 -4.81 9.07 1.55
CA GLN A 84 -4.52 9.96 2.67
C GLN A 84 -3.41 9.39 3.55
N LYS A 85 -2.84 10.24 4.40
CA LYS A 85 -1.87 9.81 5.41
C LYS A 85 -2.46 8.73 6.33
N GLY A 86 -1.73 7.63 6.50
CA GLY A 86 -2.16 6.49 7.32
C GLY A 86 -2.77 5.34 6.52
N ASP A 87 -3.05 5.54 5.24
CA ASP A 87 -3.52 4.48 4.35
C ASP A 87 -2.40 3.50 3.99
N ILE A 88 -2.77 2.24 3.82
CA ILE A 88 -1.97 1.19 3.18
C ILE A 88 -2.38 1.15 1.71
N VAL A 89 -1.41 1.40 0.84
CA VAL A 89 -1.64 1.53 -0.60
C VAL A 89 -0.78 0.55 -1.38
N LYS A 90 -1.32 0.07 -2.50
CA LYS A 90 -0.54 -0.59 -3.54
C LYS A 90 -0.12 0.44 -4.58
N ILE A 91 1.17 0.46 -4.86
CA ILE A 91 1.79 1.30 -5.88
C ILE A 91 2.36 0.42 -6.98
N MET A 92 2.34 0.92 -8.20
CA MET A 92 2.91 0.24 -9.36
C MET A 92 3.90 1.16 -10.09
N GLU A 93 4.93 0.55 -10.66
CA GLU A 93 5.89 1.23 -11.55
C GLU A 93 5.21 1.77 -12.81
N THR A 94 5.69 2.93 -13.26
CA THR A 94 5.28 3.56 -14.51
C THR A 94 6.46 4.13 -15.25
N ARG A 95 6.23 4.63 -16.46
CA ARG A 95 7.17 5.60 -17.04
C ARG A 95 7.39 6.75 -16.04
N PRO A 96 8.58 7.37 -16.01
CA PRO A 96 8.82 8.53 -15.14
C PRO A 96 7.77 9.62 -15.38
N ILE A 97 7.07 10.03 -14.33
CA ILE A 97 6.11 11.15 -14.36
C ILE A 97 6.83 12.46 -14.04
N SER A 98 7.82 12.39 -13.16
CA SER A 98 8.70 13.51 -12.81
C SER A 98 10.07 12.98 -12.39
N LYS A 99 10.97 13.88 -11.97
CA LYS A 99 12.32 13.52 -11.51
C LYS A 99 12.35 12.45 -10.41
N ILE A 100 11.33 12.40 -9.55
CA ILE A 100 11.29 11.50 -8.39
C ILE A 100 10.06 10.58 -8.39
N LYS A 101 9.05 10.87 -9.22
CA LYS A 101 7.80 10.09 -9.28
C LYS A 101 7.86 9.11 -10.44
N ASN A 102 8.19 7.87 -10.11
CA ASN A 102 8.22 6.75 -11.07
C ASN A 102 7.13 5.71 -10.78
N PHE A 103 6.25 6.03 -9.83
CA PHE A 103 5.22 5.15 -9.32
C PHE A 103 3.87 5.85 -9.29
N VAL A 104 2.80 5.07 -9.38
CA VAL A 104 1.41 5.53 -9.29
C VAL A 104 0.68 4.67 -8.27
N VAL A 105 -0.19 5.30 -7.47
CA VAL A 105 -1.10 4.58 -6.57
C VAL A 105 -2.20 3.92 -7.39
N VAL A 106 -2.42 2.63 -7.17
CA VAL A 106 -3.40 1.84 -7.92
C VAL A 106 -4.59 1.44 -7.07
N GLU A 107 -4.34 1.09 -5.80
CA GLU A 107 -5.38 0.60 -4.90
C GLU A 107 -5.11 1.04 -3.46
N LYS A 108 -6.18 1.39 -2.75
CA LYS A 108 -6.18 1.59 -1.29
C LYS A 108 -6.64 0.29 -0.62
N VAL A 109 -5.75 -0.36 0.12
CA VAL A 109 -5.98 -1.67 0.73
C VAL A 109 -6.70 -1.53 2.08
N GLY A 110 -6.38 -0.50 2.86
CA GLY A 110 -6.99 -0.25 4.16
C GLY A 110 -6.34 0.92 4.91
N HIS A 111 -6.81 1.21 6.12
CA HIS A 111 -6.20 2.21 7.01
C HIS A 111 -5.36 1.52 8.09
N LYS A 112 -4.28 2.17 8.55
CA LYS A 112 -3.35 1.60 9.55
C LYS A 112 -4.04 1.17 10.84
N GLU A 113 -5.06 1.91 11.26
CA GLU A 113 -5.79 1.67 12.51
C GLU A 113 -6.61 0.38 12.43
N ASP A 114 -7.33 0.16 11.33
CA ASP A 114 -8.10 -1.06 11.10
C ASP A 114 -7.22 -2.32 11.12
N VAL A 115 -6.00 -2.23 10.57
CA VAL A 115 -5.07 -3.36 10.56
C VAL A 115 -4.56 -3.64 11.96
N ARG A 116 -4.22 -2.60 12.73
CA ARG A 116 -3.78 -2.76 14.12
C ARG A 116 -4.86 -3.43 14.96
N GLU A 117 -6.11 -2.99 14.90
CA GLU A 117 -7.21 -3.59 15.65
C GLU A 117 -7.41 -5.07 15.30
N LYS A 118 -7.36 -5.41 14.01
CA LYS A 118 -7.44 -6.80 13.55
C LYS A 118 -6.26 -7.64 14.04
N ASP A 119 -5.05 -7.09 14.03
CA ASP A 119 -3.85 -7.76 14.52
C ASP A 119 -3.95 -8.06 16.03
N TYR A 120 -4.39 -7.09 16.85
CA TYR A 120 -4.59 -7.30 18.28
C TYR A 120 -5.67 -8.35 18.57
N ALA A 121 -6.83 -8.27 17.89
CA ALA A 121 -7.90 -9.25 18.03
C ALA A 121 -7.46 -10.66 17.62
N ALA A 122 -6.60 -10.80 16.61
CA ALA A 122 -6.04 -12.09 16.20
C ALA A 122 -5.07 -12.67 17.25
N ILE A 123 -4.27 -11.83 17.91
CA ILE A 123 -3.39 -12.25 19.00
C ILE A 123 -4.22 -12.76 20.19
N GLU A 124 -5.32 -12.10 20.54
CA GLU A 124 -6.19 -12.53 21.62
C GLU A 124 -6.85 -13.88 21.33
N LYS A 125 -7.41 -14.07 20.12
CA LYS A 125 -7.97 -15.36 19.70
C LYS A 125 -6.94 -16.50 19.77
N LYS A 126 -5.71 -16.26 19.31
CA LYS A 126 -4.62 -17.24 19.42
C LYS A 126 -4.28 -17.58 20.87
N LYS A 127 -4.27 -16.60 21.78
CA LYS A 127 -4.04 -16.84 23.21
C LYS A 127 -5.15 -17.66 23.85
N GLU A 128 -6.41 -17.46 23.44
CA GLU A 128 -7.54 -18.26 23.90
C GLU A 128 -7.48 -19.70 23.37
N GLU A 129 -7.11 -19.89 22.10
CA GLU A 129 -6.92 -21.21 21.50
C GLU A 129 -5.82 -22.00 22.21
N THR A 130 -4.65 -21.39 22.48
CA THR A 130 -3.56 -22.08 23.20
C THR A 130 -3.96 -22.49 24.61
N LYS A 131 -4.69 -21.63 25.35
CA LYS A 131 -5.18 -21.97 26.70
C LYS A 131 -6.13 -23.17 26.71
N LYS A 132 -6.98 -23.32 25.68
CA LYS A 132 -7.90 -24.46 25.54
C LYS A 132 -7.14 -25.77 25.28
N VAL A 133 -6.04 -25.72 24.52
CA VAL A 133 -5.19 -26.89 24.26
C VAL A 133 -4.48 -27.35 25.55
N ASP A 134 -3.95 -26.42 26.34
CA ASP A 134 -3.27 -26.73 27.60
C ASP A 134 -4.22 -27.37 28.63
N GLN A 135 -5.48 -26.92 28.69
CA GLN A 135 -6.52 -27.49 29.56
C GLN A 135 -6.92 -28.92 29.14
N ASN A 136 -6.95 -29.20 27.84
CA ASN A 136 -7.30 -30.51 27.30
C ASN A 136 -6.13 -31.53 27.37
N ALA A 137 -4.88 -31.07 27.39
CA ALA A 137 -3.70 -31.94 27.59
C ALA A 137 -3.49 -32.38 29.05
N SER A 138 -4.21 -31.72 29.97
CA SER A 138 -4.17 -31.99 31.42
C SER A 138 -5.31 -32.92 31.89
N SER A 139 -6.19 -33.32 30.98
CA SER A 139 -7.30 -34.26 31.19
C SER A 139 -7.03 -35.58 30.46
#